data_AF-A0A7C5W613-F1
#
_entry.id   AF-A0A7C5W613-F1
#
_cell.length_a   1.000
_cell.length_b   1.000
_cell.length_c   1.000
_cell.angle_alpha   90.00
_cell.angle_beta   90.00
_cell.angle_gamma   90.00
#
_symmetry.space_group_name_H-M   'P 1'
#
loop_
_entity.id
_entity.type
_entity.pdbx_description
1 polymer ?
#
loop_
_entity_poly.entity_id
_entity_poly.type
_entity_poly.pdbx_seq_one_letter_code
_entity_poly.pdbx_strand_id
1 'polypeptide(L)'
;MKSKTQKSDSLKRNFTTAAMILLASVISLSSCNKDDDEGDPPSIAVTTETASNIIGNEVSTTLNINAPEGLQSLTILKNGIIYNTESFSGETSVAYEFKYVIEEMASGSVVNFTFQALDKLNRTSAVKVFSVKVTSKEIVEISGSITGEVTWTKDKIWRLNGYVRVQDGGKLHIEEGTLVIGDRESKGTLIVQMGGQIFAVGTREEPIIMTSERAPGLREPGDWGGLVICGRANNNVTAVTGQPVELEGGYGAFHGGNADNDNSGIVRFVRIEYAGVPINPNEEVNSLTMGSVGRGTQIDYVMCSYGLDDAFEWFGGTSDHKYLIDYRGLDDDLDVDLGYSGRVQYALGIRGAS
;
A
#
# COMPACT_ATOMS: atom_id res chain seq x y z
N MET A 1 -17.71 27.33 -61.84
CA MET A 1 -18.73 26.73 -62.73
C MET A 1 -19.58 25.79 -61.86
N LYS A 2 -20.89 26.10 -61.67
CA LYS A 2 -21.97 25.34 -60.94
C LYS A 2 -21.72 25.07 -59.44
N SER A 3 -22.43 25.62 -58.45
CA SER A 3 -23.87 25.83 -58.14
C SER A 3 -24.69 24.57 -57.80
N LYS A 4 -25.25 24.57 -56.57
CA LYS A 4 -26.50 23.99 -56.00
C LYS A 4 -26.29 23.80 -54.48
N THR A 5 -26.79 24.62 -53.55
CA THR A 5 -28.18 24.99 -53.16
C THR A 5 -28.99 23.83 -52.59
N GLN A 6 -29.32 23.88 -51.28
CA GLN A 6 -30.61 23.43 -50.77
C GLN A 6 -31.05 24.25 -49.52
N LYS A 7 -32.24 24.86 -49.65
CA LYS A 7 -33.07 25.57 -48.64
C LYS A 7 -33.84 24.52 -47.81
N SER A 8 -34.05 24.68 -46.50
CA SER A 8 -35.01 25.53 -45.75
C SER A 8 -36.47 25.01 -45.68
N ASP A 9 -37.08 25.32 -44.53
CA ASP A 9 -38.51 25.31 -44.16
C ASP A 9 -39.04 23.99 -43.54
N SER A 10 -39.82 23.99 -42.46
CA SER A 10 -40.82 24.98 -42.06
C SER A 10 -41.15 24.97 -40.56
N LEU A 11 -41.46 26.16 -40.04
CA LEU A 11 -42.30 26.43 -38.86
C LEU A 11 -43.57 27.12 -39.36
N LYS A 12 -44.73 26.85 -38.74
CA LYS A 12 -45.92 27.73 -38.51
C LYS A 12 -47.17 26.85 -38.32
N ARG A 13 -48.25 27.20 -37.58
CA ARG A 13 -48.61 28.20 -36.55
C ARG A 13 -50.14 28.07 -36.34
N ASN A 14 -50.66 28.69 -35.27
CA ASN A 14 -52.06 29.15 -35.03
C ASN A 14 -52.90 28.18 -34.15
N PHE A 15 -53.60 28.61 -33.10
CA PHE A 15 -54.56 29.72 -33.04
C PHE A 15 -54.67 30.38 -31.65
N THR A 16 -54.96 31.68 -31.67
CA THR A 16 -55.46 32.59 -30.62
C THR A 16 -56.89 32.25 -30.15
N THR A 17 -57.27 32.55 -28.90
CA THR A 17 -58.45 33.39 -28.48
C THR A 17 -58.46 33.57 -26.95
N ALA A 18 -58.80 34.78 -26.48
CA ALA A 18 -58.84 35.23 -25.09
C ALA A 18 -60.17 34.92 -24.36
N ALA A 19 -60.15 34.80 -23.02
CA ALA A 19 -61.30 35.12 -22.17
C ALA A 19 -60.94 35.29 -20.67
N MET A 20 -61.23 36.49 -20.17
CA MET A 20 -61.70 36.94 -18.85
C MET A 20 -61.35 36.21 -17.54
N ILE A 21 -60.83 37.05 -16.64
CA ILE A 21 -60.61 36.93 -15.20
C ILE A 21 -61.93 36.70 -14.45
N LEU A 22 -61.98 35.70 -13.58
CA LEU A 22 -62.82 35.71 -12.39
C LEU A 22 -61.98 35.31 -11.16
N LEU A 23 -61.99 36.22 -10.19
CA LEU A 23 -61.27 36.18 -8.93
C LEU A 23 -61.94 35.18 -7.98
N ALA A 24 -61.25 34.10 -7.62
CA ALA A 24 -61.62 33.24 -6.49
C ALA A 24 -60.42 33.17 -5.56
N SER A 25 -60.51 33.93 -4.46
CA SER A 25 -59.60 33.90 -3.33
C SER A 25 -59.60 32.50 -2.69
N VAL A 26 -58.59 31.70 -3.01
CA VAL A 26 -58.25 30.49 -2.28
C VAL A 26 -57.45 30.92 -1.06
N ILE A 27 -58.08 30.84 0.11
CA ILE A 27 -57.38 30.92 1.40
C ILE A 27 -56.54 29.64 1.50
N SER A 28 -55.25 29.77 1.22
CA SER A 28 -54.25 28.76 1.57
C SER A 28 -54.16 28.70 3.10
N LEU A 29 -54.82 27.71 3.69
CA LEU A 29 -54.46 27.24 5.02
C LEU A 29 -53.06 26.63 4.90
N SER A 30 -52.04 27.45 5.13
CA SER A 30 -50.69 26.99 5.39
C SER A 30 -50.73 26.23 6.71
N SER A 31 -50.83 24.90 6.62
CA SER A 31 -50.53 24.02 7.74
C SER A 31 -49.04 24.18 8.04
N CYS A 32 -48.71 25.06 8.97
CA CYS A 32 -47.40 25.05 9.60
C CYS A 32 -47.29 23.78 10.44
N ASN A 33 -46.92 22.66 9.83
CA ASN A 33 -46.11 21.70 10.57
C ASN A 33 -44.78 22.43 10.78
N LYS A 34 -44.51 22.84 12.00
CA LYS A 34 -43.13 23.02 12.42
C LYS A 34 -42.55 21.62 12.36
N ASP A 35 -41.91 21.29 11.25
CA ASP A 35 -40.95 20.20 11.27
C ASP A 35 -39.88 20.69 12.26
N ASP A 36 -39.96 20.16 13.49
CA ASP A 36 -38.89 20.34 14.46
C ASP A 36 -37.64 19.79 13.75
N ASP A 37 -36.71 20.69 13.41
CA ASP A 37 -35.46 20.39 12.71
C ASP A 37 -34.59 19.59 13.68
N GLU A 38 -34.93 18.32 13.89
CA GLU A 38 -34.15 17.39 14.69
C GLU A 38 -32.78 17.26 14.01
N GLY A 39 -31.71 17.75 14.66
CA GLY A 39 -30.37 17.76 14.08
C GLY A 39 -29.88 16.38 13.69
N ASP A 40 -28.78 16.27 12.93
CA ASP A 40 -28.32 14.99 12.38
C ASP A 40 -28.19 13.87 13.45
N PRO A 41 -28.46 12.60 13.09
CA PRO A 41 -28.21 11.45 13.97
C PRO A 41 -26.72 11.34 14.31
N PRO A 42 -26.36 10.60 15.37
CA PRO A 42 -24.97 10.46 15.76
C PRO A 42 -24.17 9.75 14.66
N SER A 43 -22.90 10.11 14.53
CA SER A 43 -21.96 9.55 13.57
C SER A 43 -20.65 9.19 14.26
N ILE A 44 -19.97 8.17 13.73
CA ILE A 44 -18.67 7.70 14.24
C ILE A 44 -17.68 7.69 13.09
N ALA A 45 -16.51 8.27 13.30
CA ALA A 45 -15.32 8.07 12.48
C ALA A 45 -14.24 7.38 13.31
N VAL A 46 -13.70 6.26 12.81
CA VAL A 46 -12.58 5.54 13.43
C VAL A 46 -11.27 6.04 12.85
N THR A 47 -10.21 6.16 13.67
CA THR A 47 -8.87 6.52 13.17
C THR A 47 -8.22 5.39 12.40
N THR A 48 -8.50 4.14 12.79
CA THR A 48 -8.04 2.93 12.11
C THR A 48 -9.15 1.88 12.12
N GLU A 49 -9.40 1.25 10.97
CA GLU A 49 -10.41 0.19 10.81
C GLU A 49 -9.83 -1.21 11.05
N THR A 50 -8.51 -1.35 11.06
CA THR A 50 -7.84 -2.62 11.32
C THR A 50 -6.61 -2.45 12.19
N ALA A 51 -6.26 -3.51 12.92
CA ALA A 51 -5.00 -3.65 13.62
C ALA A 51 -4.56 -5.11 13.61
N SER A 52 -3.29 -5.35 13.91
CA SER A 52 -2.76 -6.70 14.03
C SER A 52 -1.65 -6.76 15.06
N ASN A 53 -1.66 -7.78 15.91
CA ASN A 53 -0.62 -7.98 16.92
C ASN A 53 -0.62 -9.44 17.39
N ILE A 54 0.34 -9.78 18.25
CA ILE A 54 0.44 -11.08 18.92
C ILE A 54 -0.44 -11.14 20.17
N ILE A 55 -0.70 -12.36 20.62
CA ILE A 55 -1.38 -12.64 21.89
C ILE A 55 -0.68 -11.91 23.04
N GLY A 56 -1.47 -11.32 23.94
CA GLY A 56 -1.01 -10.58 25.12
C GLY A 56 -0.66 -9.12 24.87
N ASN A 57 -0.54 -8.69 23.61
CA ASN A 57 -0.31 -7.29 23.27
C ASN A 57 -1.62 -6.52 23.11
N GLU A 58 -1.55 -5.21 23.36
CA GLU A 58 -2.65 -4.27 23.18
C GLU A 58 -2.70 -3.74 21.74
N VAL A 59 -3.92 -3.54 21.24
CA VAL A 59 -4.23 -2.76 20.04
C VAL A 59 -5.28 -1.69 20.38
N SER A 60 -5.29 -0.61 19.61
CA SER A 60 -6.23 0.50 19.85
C SER A 60 -6.72 1.17 18.57
N THR A 61 -7.85 1.87 18.71
CA THR A 61 -8.40 2.81 17.72
C THR A 61 -9.16 3.91 18.46
N THR A 62 -9.22 5.11 17.90
CA THR A 62 -9.99 6.22 18.46
C THR A 62 -11.29 6.40 17.68
N LEU A 63 -12.41 6.44 18.41
CA LEU A 63 -13.73 6.73 17.89
C LEU A 63 -14.01 8.22 18.05
N ASN A 64 -14.04 8.96 16.94
CA ASN A 64 -14.50 10.34 16.90
C ASN A 64 -16.01 10.33 16.69
N ILE A 65 -16.76 10.53 17.76
CA ILE A 65 -18.22 10.47 17.79
C ILE A 65 -18.75 11.91 17.74
N ASN A 66 -19.61 12.20 16.77
CA ASN A 66 -20.37 13.44 16.69
C ASN A 66 -21.85 13.12 16.93
N ALA A 67 -22.47 13.76 17.93
CA ALA A 67 -23.84 13.51 18.34
C ALA A 67 -24.53 14.85 18.64
N PRO A 68 -25.03 15.59 17.63
CA PRO A 68 -25.57 16.94 17.80
C PRO A 68 -26.63 17.08 18.90
N GLU A 69 -27.48 16.06 19.07
CA GLU A 69 -28.56 16.01 20.08
C GLU A 69 -28.13 15.41 21.43
N GLY A 70 -26.82 15.21 21.61
CA GLY A 70 -26.19 14.68 22.81
C GLY A 70 -26.11 13.16 22.81
N LEU A 71 -24.90 12.65 23.01
CA LEU A 71 -24.61 11.22 23.10
C LEU A 71 -25.23 10.61 24.38
N GLN A 72 -25.93 9.50 24.23
CA GLN A 72 -26.50 8.73 25.34
C GLN A 72 -25.64 7.51 25.67
N SER A 73 -25.29 6.70 24.66
CA SER A 73 -24.46 5.52 24.88
C SER A 73 -23.64 5.14 23.64
N LEU A 74 -22.58 4.36 23.88
CA LEU A 74 -21.83 3.66 22.85
C LEU A 74 -21.90 2.16 23.14
N THR A 75 -22.48 1.39 22.23
CA THR A 75 -22.48 -0.07 22.29
C THR A 75 -21.30 -0.62 21.50
N ILE A 76 -20.53 -1.50 22.14
CA ILE A 76 -19.37 -2.18 21.57
C ILE A 76 -19.68 -3.68 21.55
N LEU A 77 -19.71 -4.29 20.36
CA LEU A 77 -19.80 -5.74 20.21
C LEU A 77 -18.43 -6.31 19.85
N LYS A 78 -18.10 -7.50 20.37
CA LYS A 78 -16.97 -8.34 19.97
C LYS A 78 -17.53 -9.57 19.29
N ASN A 79 -17.24 -9.75 18.01
CA ASN A 79 -17.76 -10.83 17.17
C ASN A 79 -19.30 -10.94 17.24
N GLY A 80 -19.99 -9.81 17.26
CA GLY A 80 -21.46 -9.72 17.30
C GLY A 80 -22.09 -9.91 18.69
N ILE A 81 -21.30 -10.15 19.73
CA ILE A 81 -21.77 -10.28 21.12
C ILE A 81 -21.41 -9.00 21.88
N ILE A 82 -22.32 -8.50 22.74
CA ILE A 82 -22.05 -7.31 23.56
C ILE A 82 -20.78 -7.53 24.38
N TYR A 83 -19.80 -6.66 24.15
CA TYR A 83 -18.53 -6.63 24.85
C TYR A 83 -18.54 -5.56 25.95
N ASN A 84 -19.04 -4.37 25.63
CA ASN A 84 -19.19 -3.26 26.56
C ASN A 84 -20.28 -2.28 26.11
N THR A 85 -20.82 -1.51 27.05
CA THR A 85 -21.69 -0.36 26.76
C THR A 85 -21.27 0.81 27.63
N GLU A 86 -20.79 1.87 27.00
CA GLU A 86 -20.41 3.10 27.69
C GLU A 86 -21.60 4.07 27.72
N SER A 87 -21.80 4.74 28.86
CA SER A 87 -22.87 5.72 29.03
C SER A 87 -22.30 7.14 29.05
N PHE A 88 -23.05 8.08 28.47
CA PHE A 88 -22.65 9.47 28.30
C PHE A 88 -23.70 10.42 28.87
N SER A 89 -23.29 11.66 29.16
CA SER A 89 -24.15 12.66 29.81
C SER A 89 -24.85 13.59 28.81
N GLY A 90 -24.63 13.39 27.51
CA GLY A 90 -25.15 14.22 26.42
C GLY A 90 -24.09 15.08 25.74
N GLU A 91 -22.83 14.68 25.79
CA GLU A 91 -21.75 15.30 25.04
C GLU A 91 -22.08 15.30 23.55
N THR A 92 -21.85 16.43 22.88
CA THR A 92 -22.14 16.55 21.45
C THR A 92 -20.99 16.08 20.56
N SER A 93 -19.80 15.93 21.14
CA SER A 93 -18.62 15.38 20.47
C SER A 93 -17.74 14.67 21.50
N VAL A 94 -17.26 13.47 21.17
CA VAL A 94 -16.41 12.64 22.03
C VAL A 94 -15.32 11.98 21.20
N ALA A 95 -14.08 12.00 21.69
CA ALA A 95 -13.01 11.13 21.21
C ALA A 95 -12.83 10.00 22.24
N TYR A 96 -13.31 8.80 21.91
CA TYR A 96 -13.22 7.62 22.79
C TYR A 96 -12.08 6.70 22.32
N GLU A 97 -11.10 6.47 23.18
CA GLU A 97 -9.99 5.55 22.90
C GLU A 97 -10.41 4.12 23.25
N PHE A 98 -10.59 3.26 22.24
CA PHE A 98 -10.85 1.85 22.43
C PHE A 98 -9.52 1.08 22.48
N LYS A 99 -9.35 0.25 23.52
CA LYS A 99 -8.18 -0.62 23.71
C LYS A 99 -8.60 -2.06 23.88
N TYR A 100 -7.83 -2.96 23.28
CA TYR A 100 -8.05 -4.40 23.38
C TYR A 100 -6.73 -5.16 23.52
N VAL A 101 -6.60 -5.96 24.57
CA VAL A 101 -5.49 -6.91 24.73
C VAL A 101 -5.88 -8.22 24.06
N ILE A 102 -5.07 -8.68 23.11
CA ILE A 102 -5.37 -9.89 22.33
C ILE A 102 -5.31 -11.11 23.25
N GLU A 103 -6.47 -11.76 23.42
CA GLU A 103 -6.61 -12.99 24.21
C GLU A 103 -6.03 -14.21 23.49
N GLU A 104 -5.92 -15.33 24.20
CA GLU A 104 -5.38 -16.57 23.66
C GLU A 104 -6.28 -17.12 22.53
N MET A 105 -5.77 -17.09 21.30
CA MET A 105 -6.43 -17.63 20.10
C MET A 105 -5.42 -17.99 19.02
N ALA A 106 -5.84 -18.79 18.03
CA ALA A 106 -4.96 -19.23 16.96
C ALA A 106 -4.45 -18.04 16.11
N SER A 107 -3.18 -18.09 15.69
CA SER A 107 -2.65 -17.16 14.69
C SER A 107 -3.49 -17.19 13.42
N GLY A 108 -3.76 -16.03 12.84
CA GLY A 108 -4.67 -15.83 11.72
C GLY A 108 -6.14 -15.60 12.11
N SER A 109 -6.51 -15.75 13.39
CA SER A 109 -7.83 -15.38 13.88
C SER A 109 -8.09 -13.88 13.71
N VAL A 110 -9.34 -13.51 13.45
CA VAL A 110 -9.77 -12.11 13.38
C VAL A 110 -10.85 -11.87 14.43
N VAL A 111 -10.65 -10.85 15.27
CA VAL A 111 -11.63 -10.34 16.23
C VAL A 111 -12.25 -9.08 15.64
N ASN A 112 -13.56 -9.09 15.42
CA ASN A 112 -14.28 -7.94 14.88
C ASN A 112 -14.98 -7.18 16.00
N PHE A 113 -14.60 -5.92 16.20
CA PHE A 113 -15.33 -4.99 17.05
C PHE A 113 -16.29 -4.16 16.22
N THR A 114 -17.51 -4.00 16.71
CA THR A 114 -18.49 -3.11 16.08
C THR A 114 -18.96 -2.06 17.06
N PHE A 115 -18.99 -0.81 16.62
CA PHE A 115 -19.36 0.36 17.41
C PHE A 115 -20.65 0.97 16.89
N GLN A 116 -21.59 1.25 17.79
CA GLN A 116 -22.83 1.96 17.48
C GLN A 116 -23.16 2.96 18.59
N ALA A 117 -23.30 4.23 18.22
CA ALA A 117 -23.70 5.29 19.14
C ALA A 117 -25.22 5.44 19.15
N LEU A 118 -25.77 5.80 20.31
CA LEU A 118 -27.16 6.16 20.53
C LEU A 118 -27.20 7.58 21.09
N ASP A 119 -28.00 8.47 20.52
CA ASP A 119 -28.22 9.82 21.06
C ASP A 119 -29.42 9.88 22.02
N LYS A 120 -29.63 11.02 22.68
CA LYS A 120 -30.75 11.22 23.63
C LYS A 120 -32.14 11.17 22.98
N LEU A 121 -32.23 11.24 21.65
CA LEU A 121 -33.47 11.06 20.89
C LEU A 121 -33.70 9.58 20.52
N ASN A 122 -32.86 8.66 21.01
CA ASN A 122 -32.85 7.22 20.71
C ASN A 122 -32.56 6.89 19.23
N ARG A 123 -31.78 7.74 18.54
CA ARG A 123 -31.36 7.50 17.16
C ARG A 123 -29.96 6.90 17.16
N THR A 124 -29.75 5.93 16.28
CA THR A 124 -28.48 5.18 16.20
C THR A 124 -27.59 5.66 15.07
N SER A 125 -26.28 5.61 15.28
CA SER A 125 -25.31 5.78 14.21
C SER A 125 -25.29 4.58 13.25
N ALA A 126 -24.71 4.79 12.07
CA ALA A 126 -24.18 3.68 11.28
C ALA A 126 -23.14 2.89 12.11
N VAL A 127 -23.05 1.59 11.88
CA VAL A 127 -22.07 0.74 12.54
C VAL A 127 -20.67 1.01 11.96
N LYS A 128 -19.68 1.17 12.84
CA LYS A 128 -18.27 1.18 12.46
C LYS A 128 -17.57 -0.07 12.97
N VAL A 129 -16.57 -0.52 12.23
CA VAL A 129 -15.85 -1.78 12.50
C VAL A 129 -14.40 -1.47 12.81
N PHE A 130 -13.84 -2.24 13.75
CA PHE A 130 -12.40 -2.36 13.97
C PHE A 130 -12.03 -3.84 14.03
N SER A 131 -11.28 -4.32 13.05
CA SER A 131 -10.89 -5.72 12.93
C SER A 131 -9.46 -5.94 13.42
N VAL A 132 -9.28 -6.81 14.40
CA VAL A 132 -7.99 -7.16 14.98
C VAL A 132 -7.56 -8.53 14.49
N LYS A 133 -6.50 -8.60 13.68
CA LYS A 133 -5.90 -9.85 13.21
C LYS A 133 -4.80 -10.33 14.15
N VAL A 134 -4.91 -11.55 14.64
CA VAL A 134 -3.88 -12.15 15.49
C VAL A 134 -2.74 -12.68 14.63
N THR A 135 -1.53 -12.24 14.90
CA THR A 135 -0.32 -12.65 14.19
C THR A 135 0.51 -13.60 15.06
N SER A 136 1.37 -14.38 14.43
CA SER A 136 2.34 -15.25 15.13
C SER A 136 3.58 -14.50 15.61
N LYS A 137 3.82 -13.32 15.04
CA LYS A 137 4.97 -12.44 15.29
C LYS A 137 4.48 -11.00 15.32
N GLU A 138 5.14 -10.17 16.12
CA GLU A 138 4.89 -8.72 16.14
C GLU A 138 5.16 -8.14 14.74
N ILE A 139 4.29 -7.23 14.28
CA ILE A 139 4.53 -6.46 13.06
C ILE A 139 5.14 -5.13 13.47
N VAL A 140 6.36 -4.86 13.00
CA VAL A 140 7.05 -3.59 13.18
C VAL A 140 6.92 -2.77 11.90
N GLU A 141 6.30 -1.60 12.02
CA GLU A 141 6.18 -0.62 10.94
C GLU A 141 7.52 0.10 10.73
N ILE A 142 8.02 0.12 9.49
CA ILE A 142 9.25 0.78 9.08
C ILE A 142 8.93 1.79 7.99
N SER A 143 9.37 3.03 8.20
CA SER A 143 9.22 4.13 7.24
C SER A 143 10.47 5.02 7.22
N GLY A 144 10.64 5.78 6.14
CA GLY A 144 11.71 6.77 6.04
C GLY A 144 13.09 6.19 5.76
N SER A 145 14.10 6.58 6.56
CA SER A 145 15.51 6.28 6.27
C SER A 145 16.16 5.42 7.36
N ILE A 146 16.92 4.41 6.92
CA ILE A 146 17.82 3.59 7.70
C ILE A 146 19.22 4.20 7.58
N THR A 147 19.75 4.68 8.70
CA THR A 147 21.12 5.19 8.84
C THR A 147 21.86 4.36 9.88
N GLY A 148 23.18 4.21 9.73
CA GLY A 148 23.95 3.30 10.56
C GLY A 148 23.58 1.84 10.31
N GLU A 149 23.79 0.98 11.31
CA GLU A 149 23.59 -0.47 11.20
C GLU A 149 22.30 -0.91 11.90
N VAL A 150 21.39 -1.56 11.17
CA VAL A 150 20.11 -2.07 11.67
C VAL A 150 19.97 -3.54 11.32
N THR A 151 19.43 -4.34 12.23
CA THR A 151 19.14 -5.76 12.00
C THR A 151 17.63 -6.01 12.09
N TRP A 152 17.09 -6.65 11.05
CA TRP A 152 15.75 -7.19 11.01
C TRP A 152 15.79 -8.67 11.35
N THR A 153 15.18 -9.00 12.48
CA THR A 153 15.25 -10.31 13.11
C THR A 153 14.05 -11.18 12.76
N LYS A 154 14.24 -12.50 12.81
CA LYS A 154 13.21 -13.45 12.37
C LYS A 154 12.05 -13.64 13.35
N ASP A 155 12.14 -13.14 14.59
CA ASP A 155 11.05 -13.17 15.57
C ASP A 155 9.94 -12.14 15.28
N LYS A 156 10.17 -11.23 14.32
CA LYS A 156 9.25 -10.17 13.92
C LYS A 156 8.85 -10.28 12.45
N ILE A 157 7.81 -9.55 12.08
CA ILE A 157 7.44 -9.22 10.71
C ILE A 157 7.75 -7.74 10.51
N TRP A 158 8.45 -7.41 9.44
CA TRP A 158 8.87 -6.03 9.15
C TRP A 158 8.00 -5.48 8.03
N ARG A 159 7.15 -4.48 8.32
CA ARG A 159 6.27 -3.87 7.32
C ARG A 159 6.86 -2.59 6.78
N LEU A 160 7.04 -2.52 5.47
CA LEU A 160 7.48 -1.32 4.76
C LEU A 160 6.27 -0.42 4.53
N ASN A 161 6.29 0.76 5.13
CA ASN A 161 5.28 1.80 4.95
C ASN A 161 5.91 2.97 4.19
N GLY A 162 5.51 3.09 2.92
CA GLY A 162 6.13 3.96 1.94
C GLY A 162 7.53 3.49 1.54
N TYR A 163 8.31 4.42 1.04
CA TYR A 163 9.67 4.16 0.59
C TYR A 163 10.65 4.14 1.77
N VAL A 164 11.16 2.97 2.10
CA VAL A 164 12.18 2.73 3.14
C VAL A 164 13.55 2.74 2.50
N ARG A 165 14.42 3.68 2.90
CA ARG A 165 15.73 3.90 2.27
C ARG A 165 16.89 3.50 3.16
N VAL A 166 17.72 2.57 2.73
CA VAL A 166 19.07 2.38 3.31
C VAL A 166 19.98 3.45 2.71
N GLN A 167 20.36 4.44 3.51
CA GLN A 167 21.12 5.61 3.07
C GLN A 167 22.62 5.29 2.90
N ASP A 168 23.37 6.22 2.31
CA ASP A 168 24.84 6.13 2.21
C ASP A 168 25.49 5.89 3.58
N GLY A 169 26.33 4.87 3.67
CA GLY A 169 26.95 4.40 4.92
C GLY A 169 26.02 3.59 5.84
N GLY A 170 24.73 3.48 5.50
CA GLY A 170 23.76 2.62 6.19
C GLY A 170 23.94 1.15 5.81
N LYS A 171 23.65 0.25 6.78
CA LYS A 171 23.71 -1.19 6.62
C LYS A 171 22.45 -1.83 7.19
N LEU A 172 21.72 -2.54 6.34
CA LEU A 172 20.56 -3.33 6.74
C LEU A 172 20.92 -4.80 6.73
N HIS A 173 20.92 -5.45 7.89
CA HIS A 173 21.04 -6.88 8.02
C HIS A 173 19.65 -7.49 8.15
N ILE A 174 19.36 -8.55 7.38
CA ILE A 174 18.09 -9.28 7.48
C ILE A 174 18.44 -10.74 7.76
N GLU A 175 18.00 -11.23 8.92
CA GLU A 175 18.24 -12.61 9.35
C GLU A 175 17.50 -13.61 8.46
N GLU A 176 18.03 -14.82 8.34
CA GLU A 176 17.35 -15.93 7.68
C GLU A 176 15.95 -16.20 8.27
N GLY A 177 15.00 -16.62 7.43
CA GLY A 177 13.62 -16.87 7.85
C GLY A 177 12.81 -15.62 8.23
N THR A 178 13.36 -14.43 8.04
CA THR A 178 12.64 -13.17 8.27
C THR A 178 11.56 -12.97 7.21
N LEU A 179 10.39 -12.49 7.66
CA LEU A 179 9.29 -12.07 6.79
C LEU A 179 9.25 -10.54 6.74
N VAL A 180 9.38 -10.00 5.54
CA VAL A 180 9.19 -8.58 5.22
C VAL A 180 7.91 -8.45 4.39
N ILE A 181 7.08 -7.48 4.72
CA ILE A 181 5.84 -7.21 3.97
C ILE A 181 5.80 -5.77 3.47
N GLY A 182 5.41 -5.55 2.22
CA GLY A 182 5.17 -4.22 1.67
C GLY A 182 3.71 -3.80 1.87
N ASP A 183 3.48 -2.58 2.34
CA ASP A 183 2.15 -1.99 2.41
C ASP A 183 1.67 -1.50 1.04
N ARG A 184 0.47 -1.92 0.61
CA ARG A 184 -0.05 -1.60 -0.72
C ARG A 184 -0.40 -0.15 -0.91
N GLU A 185 -1.06 0.44 0.08
CA GLU A 185 -1.60 1.80 -0.07
C GLU A 185 -0.48 2.84 -0.19
N SER A 186 0.59 2.66 0.59
CA SER A 186 1.78 3.51 0.55
C SER A 186 2.78 3.12 -0.53
N LYS A 187 2.52 2.07 -1.32
CA LYS A 187 3.48 1.48 -2.27
C LYS A 187 4.81 1.15 -1.59
N GLY A 188 4.76 0.35 -0.52
CA GLY A 188 5.93 0.00 0.28
C GLY A 188 7.06 -0.53 -0.60
N THR A 189 8.24 0.09 -0.52
CA THR A 189 9.42 -0.27 -1.33
C THR A 189 10.67 -0.19 -0.47
N LEU A 190 11.55 -1.20 -0.56
CA LEU A 190 12.86 -1.17 0.08
C LEU A 190 13.89 -0.69 -0.94
N ILE A 191 14.54 0.44 -0.66
CA ILE A 191 15.48 1.09 -1.57
C ILE A 191 16.85 1.16 -0.91
N VAL A 192 17.84 0.47 -1.46
CA VAL A 192 19.24 0.59 -1.08
C VAL A 192 19.85 1.69 -1.95
N GLN A 193 20.07 2.87 -1.36
CA GLN A 193 20.64 4.02 -2.08
C GLN A 193 22.13 3.81 -2.37
N MET A 194 22.69 4.59 -3.30
CA MET A 194 24.13 4.56 -3.58
C MET A 194 24.96 4.67 -2.30
N GLY A 195 25.74 3.63 -2.00
CA GLY A 195 26.59 3.53 -0.81
C GLY A 195 25.92 3.01 0.46
N GLY A 196 24.61 2.78 0.43
CA GLY A 196 23.93 1.90 1.37
C GLY A 196 24.23 0.44 1.07
N GLN A 197 24.09 -0.42 2.07
CA GLN A 197 24.31 -1.86 1.92
C GLN A 197 23.18 -2.67 2.54
N ILE A 198 22.81 -3.77 1.87
CA ILE A 198 21.87 -4.77 2.37
C ILE A 198 22.58 -6.12 2.52
N PHE A 199 22.34 -6.80 3.64
CA PHE A 199 22.83 -8.13 3.94
C PHE A 199 21.62 -9.02 4.26
N ALA A 200 20.89 -9.40 3.22
CA ALA A 200 19.78 -10.33 3.28
C ALA A 200 20.29 -11.75 2.98
N VAL A 201 20.68 -12.47 4.03
CA VAL A 201 21.36 -13.77 3.91
C VAL A 201 20.47 -14.86 4.50
N GLY A 202 19.55 -15.36 3.68
CA GLY A 202 18.73 -16.52 4.01
C GLY A 202 19.47 -17.84 3.79
N THR A 203 18.77 -18.93 4.07
CA THR A 203 19.20 -20.29 3.73
C THR A 203 18.16 -21.01 2.88
N ARG A 204 18.50 -22.18 2.35
CA ARG A 204 17.53 -23.01 1.62
C ARG A 204 16.36 -23.41 2.51
N GLU A 205 16.64 -23.71 3.77
CA GLU A 205 15.69 -24.15 4.77
C GLU A 205 14.91 -22.99 5.39
N GLU A 206 15.56 -21.84 5.60
CA GLU A 206 14.94 -20.62 6.13
C GLU A 206 15.17 -19.43 5.15
N PRO A 207 14.52 -19.41 3.97
CA PRO A 207 14.65 -18.29 3.06
C PRO A 207 14.04 -17.02 3.66
N ILE A 208 14.59 -15.86 3.30
CA ILE A 208 13.94 -14.58 3.58
C ILE A 208 12.80 -14.42 2.58
N ILE A 209 11.63 -14.00 3.06
CA ILE A 209 10.45 -13.75 2.22
C ILE A 209 10.10 -12.27 2.29
N MET A 210 10.09 -11.60 1.15
CA MET A 210 9.59 -10.24 0.95
C MET A 210 8.33 -10.31 0.09
N THR A 211 7.18 -9.89 0.59
CA THR A 211 5.88 -10.16 -0.04
C THR A 211 4.83 -9.10 0.28
N SER A 212 3.62 -9.23 -0.27
CA SER A 212 2.49 -8.38 0.12
C SER A 212 2.05 -8.63 1.58
N GLU A 213 1.71 -7.53 2.26
CA GLU A 213 0.99 -7.47 3.52
C GLU A 213 -0.42 -8.09 3.50
N ARG A 214 -1.05 -8.18 2.33
CA ARG A 214 -2.38 -8.78 2.18
C ARG A 214 -2.38 -10.25 2.54
N ALA A 215 -3.53 -10.70 3.02
CA ALA A 215 -3.70 -12.09 3.45
C ALA A 215 -3.48 -13.05 2.26
N PRO A 216 -2.93 -14.26 2.50
CA PRO A 216 -2.83 -15.30 1.49
C PRO A 216 -4.18 -15.53 0.79
N GLY A 217 -4.16 -15.62 -0.55
CA GLY A 217 -5.37 -15.75 -1.38
C GLY A 217 -6.02 -14.42 -1.77
N LEU A 218 -5.63 -13.31 -1.13
CA LEU A 218 -6.04 -11.96 -1.53
C LEU A 218 -4.90 -11.17 -2.19
N ARG A 219 -3.67 -11.69 -2.22
CA ARG A 219 -2.53 -11.01 -2.81
C ARG A 219 -2.67 -10.91 -4.33
N GLU A 220 -2.33 -9.76 -4.86
CA GLU A 220 -2.37 -9.43 -6.28
C GLU A 220 -0.98 -8.99 -6.74
N PRO A 221 -0.61 -9.28 -8.00
CA PRO A 221 0.59 -8.68 -8.60
C PRO A 221 0.58 -7.15 -8.43
N GLY A 222 1.73 -6.57 -8.08
CA GLY A 222 1.86 -5.12 -7.89
C GLY A 222 1.24 -4.62 -6.58
N ASP A 223 1.06 -5.50 -5.60
CA ASP A 223 0.61 -5.11 -4.26
C ASP A 223 1.66 -4.25 -3.53
N TRP A 224 2.94 -4.29 -3.90
CA TRP A 224 3.98 -3.46 -3.30
C TRP A 224 5.14 -3.25 -4.28
N GLY A 225 6.15 -2.45 -3.90
CA GLY A 225 7.16 -1.98 -4.83
C GLY A 225 8.45 -2.79 -4.95
N GLY A 226 8.61 -3.89 -4.22
CA GLY A 226 9.80 -4.74 -4.37
C GLY A 226 11.07 -4.19 -3.72
N LEU A 227 12.21 -4.70 -4.21
CA LEU A 227 13.55 -4.35 -3.75
C LEU A 227 14.29 -3.59 -4.84
N VAL A 228 14.73 -2.39 -4.53
CA VAL A 228 15.54 -1.53 -5.41
C VAL A 228 16.95 -1.43 -4.84
N ILE A 229 17.97 -1.68 -5.67
CA ILE A 229 19.38 -1.54 -5.30
C ILE A 229 20.08 -0.59 -6.27
N CYS A 230 20.55 0.53 -5.75
CA CYS A 230 21.29 1.55 -6.48
C CYS A 230 22.79 1.45 -6.16
N GLY A 231 23.58 1.05 -7.15
CA GLY A 231 25.04 1.00 -7.10
C GLY A 231 25.72 2.14 -7.85
N ARG A 232 27.06 2.12 -7.78
CA ARG A 232 27.94 3.13 -8.37
C ARG A 232 28.75 2.62 -9.57
N ALA A 233 28.39 1.46 -10.13
CA ALA A 233 29.05 0.91 -11.31
C ALA A 233 28.68 1.67 -12.59
N ASN A 234 29.36 1.36 -13.70
CA ASN A 234 29.15 2.05 -14.95
C ASN A 234 27.79 1.70 -15.61
N ASN A 235 27.26 2.65 -16.38
CA ASN A 235 26.12 2.47 -17.29
C ASN A 235 26.31 3.39 -18.52
N ASN A 236 25.55 3.17 -19.59
CA ASN A 236 25.71 3.92 -20.84
C ASN A 236 25.46 5.44 -20.71
N VAL A 237 24.62 5.87 -19.76
CA VAL A 237 24.28 7.28 -19.56
C VAL A 237 25.39 7.98 -18.79
N THR A 238 25.71 7.49 -17.59
CA THR A 238 26.76 8.05 -16.73
C THR A 238 28.15 7.98 -17.38
N ALA A 239 28.42 6.99 -18.25
CA ALA A 239 29.64 6.95 -19.05
C ALA A 239 29.81 8.17 -19.97
N VAL A 240 28.70 8.77 -20.43
CA VAL A 240 28.71 9.93 -21.31
C VAL A 240 28.58 11.23 -20.52
N THR A 241 27.68 11.29 -19.53
CA THR A 241 27.34 12.51 -18.80
C THR A 241 28.28 12.78 -17.62
N GLY A 242 28.93 11.73 -17.09
CA GLY A 242 29.71 11.79 -15.86
C GLY A 242 28.87 12.01 -14.59
N GLN A 243 27.54 11.91 -14.66
CA GLN A 243 26.62 12.10 -13.54
C GLN A 243 25.74 10.86 -13.33
N PRO A 244 25.41 10.51 -12.07
CA PRO A 244 24.38 9.52 -11.78
C PRO A 244 23.05 9.90 -12.44
N VAL A 245 22.29 8.89 -12.83
CA VAL A 245 20.94 9.02 -13.42
C VAL A 245 19.93 8.48 -12.43
N GLU A 246 18.71 8.99 -12.47
CA GLU A 246 17.61 8.48 -11.67
C GLU A 246 16.94 7.30 -12.40
N LEU A 247 16.57 6.26 -11.65
CA LEU A 247 15.65 5.23 -12.16
C LEU A 247 14.32 5.88 -12.57
N GLU A 248 13.59 5.22 -13.47
CA GLU A 248 12.25 5.68 -13.84
C GLU A 248 11.30 5.78 -12.64
N GLY A 249 10.22 6.54 -12.77
CA GLY A 249 9.30 6.78 -11.65
C GLY A 249 9.67 7.96 -10.75
N GLY A 250 10.89 8.52 -10.85
CA GLY A 250 11.27 9.78 -10.20
C GLY A 250 11.15 9.77 -8.67
N TYR A 251 11.46 8.66 -8.03
CA TYR A 251 11.29 8.44 -6.58
C TYR A 251 12.59 8.58 -5.76
N GLY A 252 13.58 9.27 -6.32
CA GLY A 252 14.86 9.60 -5.69
C GLY A 252 15.85 8.45 -5.65
N ALA A 253 15.77 7.50 -6.60
CA ALA A 253 16.65 6.34 -6.69
C ALA A 253 17.73 6.57 -7.76
N PHE A 254 18.74 7.37 -7.40
CA PHE A 254 19.87 7.65 -8.29
C PHE A 254 20.87 6.50 -8.29
N HIS A 255 21.43 6.18 -9.46
CA HIS A 255 22.44 5.16 -9.64
C HIS A 255 23.45 5.56 -10.73
N GLY A 256 24.58 4.85 -10.78
CA GLY A 256 25.61 5.05 -11.81
C GLY A 256 26.86 5.73 -11.29
N GLY A 257 27.97 5.47 -11.97
CA GLY A 257 29.28 6.00 -11.64
C GLY A 257 30.36 5.33 -12.48
N ASN A 258 31.56 5.19 -11.94
CA ASN A 258 32.68 4.48 -12.58
C ASN A 258 33.29 3.40 -11.66
N ALA A 259 32.59 3.03 -10.60
CA ALA A 259 33.04 2.08 -9.60
C ALA A 259 32.50 0.68 -9.89
N ASP A 260 33.01 0.03 -10.92
CA ASP A 260 32.56 -1.33 -11.32
C ASP A 260 32.77 -2.40 -10.22
N ASN A 261 33.56 -2.10 -9.20
CA ASN A 261 33.78 -2.96 -8.03
C ASN A 261 32.98 -2.51 -6.79
N ASP A 262 32.02 -1.60 -6.95
CA ASP A 262 31.10 -1.20 -5.88
C ASP A 262 30.38 -2.41 -5.27
N ASN A 263 30.04 -2.28 -3.99
CA ASN A 263 29.48 -3.37 -3.19
C ASN A 263 28.27 -2.87 -2.37
N SER A 264 27.07 -3.20 -2.84
CA SER A 264 25.79 -2.94 -2.20
C SER A 264 25.39 -4.04 -1.20
N GLY A 265 26.24 -5.05 -0.99
CA GLY A 265 26.07 -6.11 0.01
C GLY A 265 25.73 -7.49 -0.58
N ILE A 266 24.86 -8.24 0.09
CA ILE A 266 24.52 -9.63 -0.20
C ILE A 266 23.00 -9.81 -0.18
N VAL A 267 22.45 -10.38 -1.25
CA VAL A 267 21.07 -10.87 -1.35
C VAL A 267 21.13 -12.35 -1.72
N ARG A 268 20.83 -13.23 -0.78
CA ARG A 268 20.97 -14.68 -0.99
C ARG A 268 19.86 -15.48 -0.33
N PHE A 269 19.29 -16.44 -1.06
CA PHE A 269 18.11 -17.22 -0.62
C PHE A 269 16.95 -16.31 -0.20
N VAL A 270 16.55 -15.44 -1.13
CA VAL A 270 15.47 -14.46 -0.95
C VAL A 270 14.36 -14.76 -1.95
N ARG A 271 13.12 -14.72 -1.46
CA ARG A 271 11.91 -14.72 -2.30
C ARG A 271 11.28 -13.34 -2.28
N ILE A 272 11.03 -12.78 -3.46
CA ILE A 272 10.35 -11.51 -3.65
C ILE A 272 9.05 -11.82 -4.38
N GLU A 273 7.90 -11.50 -3.79
CA GLU A 273 6.61 -11.98 -4.28
C GLU A 273 5.59 -10.85 -4.39
N TYR A 274 4.77 -10.85 -5.44
CA TYR A 274 3.67 -9.88 -5.61
C TYR A 274 4.12 -8.40 -5.65
N ALA A 275 5.38 -8.15 -5.99
CA ALA A 275 5.93 -6.82 -6.22
C ALA A 275 5.54 -6.29 -7.62
N GLY A 276 6.10 -5.18 -8.08
CA GLY A 276 5.84 -4.67 -9.43
C GLY A 276 4.94 -3.43 -9.50
N VAL A 277 4.79 -2.63 -8.44
CA VAL A 277 3.77 -1.56 -8.42
C VAL A 277 4.15 -0.38 -9.34
N PRO A 278 3.21 0.15 -10.17
CA PRO A 278 3.41 1.41 -10.87
C PRO A 278 3.64 2.56 -9.90
N ILE A 279 4.78 3.23 -9.99
CA ILE A 279 5.07 4.44 -9.21
C ILE A 279 4.34 5.62 -9.83
N ASN A 280 4.48 5.80 -11.15
CA ASN A 280 3.68 6.69 -12.00
C ASN A 280 2.98 5.87 -13.10
N PRO A 281 2.08 6.47 -13.90
CA PRO A 281 1.47 5.75 -15.02
C PRO A 281 2.51 5.30 -16.07
N ASN A 282 2.70 3.98 -16.23
CA ASN A 282 3.71 3.36 -17.10
C ASN A 282 5.17 3.71 -16.69
N GLU A 283 5.39 3.90 -15.38
CA GLU A 283 6.73 3.93 -14.79
C GLU A 283 6.65 3.15 -13.48
N GLU A 284 7.15 1.92 -13.51
CA GLU A 284 6.94 0.92 -12.50
C GLU A 284 8.22 0.69 -11.68
N VAL A 285 8.08 -0.01 -10.54
CA VAL A 285 9.22 -0.63 -9.85
C VAL A 285 9.05 -2.13 -9.92
N ASN A 286 10.16 -2.84 -10.05
CA ASN A 286 10.18 -4.27 -10.34
C ASN A 286 10.13 -5.11 -9.07
N SER A 287 10.13 -6.44 -9.24
CA SER A 287 10.41 -7.32 -8.11
C SER A 287 11.83 -7.08 -7.57
N LEU A 288 12.84 -7.15 -8.45
CA LEU A 288 14.21 -6.75 -8.13
C LEU A 288 14.74 -5.77 -9.17
N THR A 289 14.76 -4.49 -8.82
CA THR A 289 15.36 -3.42 -9.64
C THR A 289 16.82 -3.21 -9.27
N MET A 290 17.71 -3.26 -10.26
CA MET A 290 19.16 -3.16 -10.08
C MET A 290 19.74 -2.02 -10.91
N GLY A 291 19.85 -0.83 -10.31
CA GLY A 291 20.49 0.32 -10.92
C GLY A 291 22.00 0.28 -10.72
N SER A 292 22.77 0.07 -11.79
CA SER A 292 24.25 0.15 -11.77
C SER A 292 24.93 -0.61 -10.61
N VAL A 293 24.43 -1.81 -10.29
CA VAL A 293 24.97 -2.64 -9.21
C VAL A 293 26.37 -3.16 -9.61
N GLY A 294 27.36 -3.01 -8.71
CA GLY A 294 28.75 -3.38 -8.96
C GLY A 294 29.08 -4.84 -8.70
N ARG A 295 30.21 -5.31 -9.24
CA ARG A 295 30.66 -6.72 -9.10
C ARG A 295 31.00 -7.15 -7.69
N GLY A 296 31.14 -6.21 -6.76
CA GLY A 296 31.36 -6.51 -5.35
C GLY A 296 30.11 -7.01 -4.64
N THR A 297 28.92 -6.74 -5.20
CA THR A 297 27.63 -7.18 -4.67
C THR A 297 27.36 -8.64 -5.03
N GLN A 298 26.92 -9.44 -4.07
CA GLN A 298 26.51 -10.82 -4.31
C GLN A 298 24.97 -10.93 -4.36
N ILE A 299 24.43 -11.41 -5.48
CA ILE A 299 23.00 -11.67 -5.63
C ILE A 299 22.81 -13.06 -6.25
N ASP A 300 22.52 -14.06 -5.41
CA ASP A 300 22.42 -15.46 -5.81
C ASP A 300 21.24 -16.17 -5.13
N TYR A 301 20.63 -17.18 -5.77
CA TYR A 301 19.48 -17.91 -5.21
C TYR A 301 18.31 -16.97 -4.87
N VAL A 302 17.90 -16.17 -5.84
CA VAL A 302 16.78 -15.24 -5.70
C VAL A 302 15.63 -15.72 -6.58
N MET A 303 14.43 -15.71 -6.01
CA MET A 303 13.20 -16.04 -6.73
C MET A 303 12.25 -14.85 -6.67
N CYS A 304 11.87 -14.35 -7.84
CA CYS A 304 10.77 -13.41 -7.99
C CYS A 304 9.53 -14.20 -8.40
N SER A 305 8.35 -13.85 -7.89
CA SER A 305 7.13 -14.57 -8.24
C SER A 305 5.87 -13.72 -8.16
N TYR A 306 4.94 -13.97 -9.10
CA TYR A 306 3.67 -13.25 -9.16
C TYR A 306 3.82 -11.72 -9.20
N GLY A 307 4.94 -11.21 -9.73
CA GLY A 307 5.16 -9.78 -9.93
C GLY A 307 4.24 -9.23 -11.01
N LEU A 308 3.83 -7.96 -10.86
CA LEU A 308 3.07 -7.25 -11.90
C LEU A 308 3.97 -6.79 -13.05
N ASP A 309 5.15 -6.33 -12.68
CA ASP A 309 6.18 -5.86 -13.58
C ASP A 309 7.38 -6.82 -13.53
N ASP A 310 8.53 -6.42 -14.06
CA ASP A 310 9.64 -7.33 -14.28
C ASP A 310 10.09 -8.07 -13.01
N ALA A 311 10.52 -9.30 -13.23
CA ALA A 311 11.09 -10.10 -12.15
C ALA A 311 12.50 -9.60 -11.78
N PHE A 312 13.36 -9.39 -12.77
CA PHE A 312 14.70 -8.87 -12.58
C PHE A 312 15.00 -7.84 -13.67
N GLU A 313 15.27 -6.61 -13.27
CA GLU A 313 15.64 -5.57 -14.21
C GLU A 313 16.99 -4.94 -13.86
N TRP A 314 17.87 -4.86 -14.85
CA TRP A 314 19.19 -4.26 -14.73
C TRP A 314 19.28 -2.94 -15.49
N PHE A 315 19.38 -1.82 -14.78
CA PHE A 315 19.72 -0.53 -15.37
C PHE A 315 21.24 -0.31 -15.30
N GLY A 316 21.96 -0.93 -16.25
CA GLY A 316 23.42 -0.91 -16.31
C GLY A 316 24.06 -1.77 -15.20
N GLY A 317 25.35 -1.53 -14.93
CA GLY A 317 26.09 -2.23 -13.88
C GLY A 317 26.91 -3.43 -14.35
N THR A 318 27.55 -4.09 -13.39
CA THR A 318 28.59 -5.12 -13.62
C THR A 318 28.48 -6.32 -12.67
N SER A 319 27.44 -6.38 -11.82
CA SER A 319 27.21 -7.49 -10.89
C SER A 319 27.02 -8.82 -11.61
N ASP A 320 27.60 -9.90 -11.07
CA ASP A 320 27.35 -11.25 -11.55
C ASP A 320 26.25 -11.90 -10.68
N HIS A 321 25.42 -12.76 -11.28
CA HIS A 321 24.28 -13.41 -10.62
C HIS A 321 24.23 -14.90 -10.90
N LYS A 322 23.77 -15.69 -9.91
CA LYS A 322 23.53 -17.12 -10.09
C LYS A 322 22.21 -17.60 -9.50
N TYR A 323 21.56 -18.53 -10.19
CA TYR A 323 20.32 -19.18 -9.72
C TYR A 323 19.20 -18.16 -9.50
N LEU A 324 18.75 -17.56 -10.59
CA LEU A 324 17.61 -16.65 -10.61
C LEU A 324 16.37 -17.41 -11.12
N ILE A 325 15.24 -17.23 -10.44
CA ILE A 325 13.97 -17.81 -10.84
C ILE A 325 12.94 -16.70 -10.96
N ASP A 326 12.33 -16.54 -12.12
CA ASP A 326 10.99 -15.95 -12.20
C ASP A 326 9.94 -17.06 -12.21
N TYR A 327 8.88 -16.85 -11.43
CA TYR A 327 7.75 -17.74 -11.38
C TYR A 327 6.43 -16.97 -11.43
N ARG A 328 5.81 -17.02 -12.61
CA ARG A 328 4.51 -16.46 -12.92
C ARG A 328 4.46 -14.94 -12.78
N GLY A 329 5.53 -14.25 -13.14
CA GLY A 329 5.48 -12.81 -13.41
C GLY A 329 4.56 -12.48 -14.60
N LEU A 330 4.01 -11.27 -14.59
CA LEU A 330 3.15 -10.76 -15.66
C LEU A 330 3.96 -10.12 -16.79
N ASP A 331 4.92 -9.26 -16.48
CA ASP A 331 5.80 -8.59 -17.46
C ASP A 331 7.15 -9.31 -17.66
N ASP A 332 8.28 -8.68 -17.97
CA ASP A 332 9.47 -9.39 -18.41
C ASP A 332 10.17 -10.22 -17.30
N ASP A 333 10.68 -11.41 -17.67
CA ASP A 333 11.35 -12.28 -16.68
C ASP A 333 12.73 -11.70 -16.31
N LEU A 334 13.42 -11.14 -17.32
CA LEU A 334 14.77 -10.62 -17.25
C LEU A 334 14.85 -9.45 -18.24
N ASP A 335 14.81 -8.21 -17.76
CA ASP A 335 15.00 -7.02 -18.59
C ASP A 335 16.36 -6.37 -18.33
N VAL A 336 17.05 -5.96 -19.40
CA VAL A 336 18.39 -5.42 -19.36
C VAL A 336 18.47 -4.12 -20.12
N ASP A 337 18.88 -3.11 -19.37
CA ASP A 337 18.87 -1.74 -19.81
C ASP A 337 20.21 -1.05 -19.53
N LEU A 338 20.41 0.11 -20.15
CA LEU A 338 21.57 0.99 -19.94
C LEU A 338 22.96 0.31 -19.98
N GLY A 339 23.09 -0.80 -20.72
CA GLY A 339 24.38 -1.46 -20.98
C GLY A 339 24.91 -2.31 -19.82
N TYR A 340 24.04 -3.05 -19.13
CA TYR A 340 24.47 -4.06 -18.16
C TYR A 340 25.54 -4.99 -18.77
N SER A 341 26.62 -5.23 -18.03
CA SER A 341 27.82 -5.93 -18.52
C SER A 341 28.33 -7.02 -17.58
N GLY A 342 27.50 -7.43 -16.62
CA GLY A 342 27.75 -8.59 -15.76
C GLY A 342 27.37 -9.91 -16.43
N ARG A 343 27.34 -10.99 -15.64
CA ARG A 343 26.99 -12.33 -16.10
C ARG A 343 25.85 -12.91 -15.26
N VAL A 344 24.88 -13.51 -15.94
CA VAL A 344 23.82 -14.30 -15.30
C VAL A 344 24.03 -15.78 -15.62
N GLN A 345 24.18 -16.61 -14.60
CA GLN A 345 24.37 -18.06 -14.74
C GLN A 345 23.24 -18.82 -14.05
N TYR A 346 22.53 -19.68 -14.79
CA TYR A 346 21.34 -20.41 -14.31
C TYR A 346 20.17 -19.46 -13.99
N ALA A 347 19.49 -19.00 -15.02
CA ALA A 347 18.21 -18.31 -14.90
C ALA A 347 17.08 -19.20 -15.45
N LEU A 348 15.92 -19.14 -14.82
CA LEU A 348 14.72 -19.87 -15.21
C LEU A 348 13.50 -18.96 -15.08
N GLY A 349 12.80 -18.69 -16.18
CA GLY A 349 11.48 -18.07 -16.18
C GLY A 349 10.39 -19.13 -16.37
N ILE A 350 9.36 -19.10 -15.53
CA ILE A 350 8.18 -19.97 -15.66
C ILE A 350 6.94 -19.09 -15.72
N ARG A 351 6.40 -18.90 -16.92
CA ARG A 351 5.17 -18.12 -17.13
C ARG A 351 3.91 -18.88 -16.71
N GLY A 352 2.93 -18.13 -16.19
CA GLY A 352 1.57 -18.64 -16.01
C GLY A 352 0.82 -18.69 -17.34
N ALA A 353 -0.19 -19.55 -17.45
CA ALA A 353 -1.20 -19.38 -18.49
C ALA A 353 -2.14 -18.26 -18.02
N SER A 354 -2.26 -17.23 -18.86
CA SER A 354 -3.14 -16.07 -18.69
C SER A 354 -4.57 -16.44 -18.33
#